data_AF-A0A855KCT9-F1
#
_entry.id   AF-A0A855KCT9-F1
#
_cell.length_a   1.000
_cell.length_b   1.000
_cell.length_c   1.000
_cell.angle_alpha   90.00
_cell.angle_beta   90.00
_cell.angle_gamma   90.00
#
_symmetry.space_group_name_H-M   'P 1'
#
loop_
_entity.id
_entity.type
_entity.pdbx_description
1 polymer ?
#
loop_
_entity_poly.entity_id
_entity_poly.type
_entity_poly.pdbx_seq_one_letter_code
_entity_poly.pdbx_strand_id
1 'polypeptide(L)'
;GHPAFGRDPTTDQTRQRKPMSTVPESATSYYENSIEEVLIDEETLSKRVKELAEATAARHADDPEDLILICVLKGAVMFLTDFSRALPIP
;
A
#
# COMPACT_ATOMS: atom_id res chain seq x y z
N GLY A 1 -29.73 -54.11 14.33
CA GLY A 1 -29.11 -53.23 15.32
C GLY A 1 -28.80 -51.91 14.68
N HIS A 2 -29.45 -50.84 15.14
CA HIS A 2 -28.93 -49.45 15.13
C HIS A 2 -27.77 -49.37 16.16
N PRO A 3 -26.95 -48.28 16.29
CA PRO A 3 -27.15 -46.89 15.86
C PRO A 3 -25.97 -46.31 15.04
N ALA A 4 -26.11 -45.28 14.21
CA ALA A 4 -26.51 -43.87 14.40
C ALA A 4 -25.31 -42.93 14.62
N PHE A 5 -25.24 -41.95 13.71
CA PHE A 5 -24.91 -40.55 13.96
C PHE A 5 -23.90 -40.21 15.06
N GLY A 6 -22.70 -39.83 14.61
CA GLY A 6 -21.71 -39.11 15.39
C GLY A 6 -20.67 -38.47 14.48
N ARG A 7 -21.10 -37.79 13.41
CA ARG A 7 -20.22 -36.80 12.77
C ARG A 7 -20.30 -35.55 13.61
N ASP A 8 -19.21 -35.29 14.32
CA ASP A 8 -19.00 -34.11 15.14
C ASP A 8 -19.24 -32.87 14.27
N PRO A 9 -20.20 -32.00 14.63
CA PRO A 9 -20.53 -30.83 13.84
C PRO A 9 -19.38 -29.84 13.91
N THR A 10 -18.74 -29.62 12.76
CA THR A 10 -18.32 -28.28 12.39
C THR A 10 -19.52 -27.34 12.59
N THR A 11 -19.23 -26.11 13.03
CA THR A 11 -20.10 -24.91 12.99
C THR A 11 -20.63 -24.50 14.36
N ASP A 12 -19.83 -23.73 15.11
CA ASP A 12 -20.17 -22.33 15.38
C ASP A 12 -19.08 -21.69 16.24
N GLN A 13 -18.07 -21.12 15.58
CA GLN A 13 -17.45 -19.91 16.11
C GLN A 13 -17.43 -18.88 14.98
N THR A 14 -18.63 -18.42 14.67
CA THR A 14 -18.93 -16.98 14.53
C THR A 14 -17.68 -16.07 14.52
N ARG A 15 -17.24 -15.76 13.31
CA ARG A 15 -17.13 -14.36 12.85
C ARG A 15 -16.29 -13.43 13.74
N GLN A 16 -15.02 -13.77 13.99
CA GLN A 16 -14.01 -12.72 14.17
C GLN A 16 -13.47 -12.33 12.79
N ARG A 17 -14.24 -11.50 12.08
CA ARG A 17 -13.70 -10.72 10.95
C ARG A 17 -12.83 -9.60 11.53
N LYS A 18 -11.56 -9.90 11.79
CA LYS A 18 -10.52 -8.86 11.87
C LYS A 18 -10.47 -8.17 10.51
N PRO A 19 -10.51 -6.82 10.44
CA PRO A 19 -10.49 -6.12 9.17
C PRO A 19 -9.21 -6.46 8.40
N MET A 20 -9.40 -6.63 7.09
CA MET A 20 -8.46 -7.15 6.12
C MET A 20 -7.21 -6.26 6.07
N SER A 21 -6.11 -6.72 6.67
CA SER A 21 -4.78 -6.20 6.38
C SER A 21 -4.39 -6.78 5.02
N THR A 22 -4.58 -6.01 3.95
CA THR A 22 -4.33 -6.44 2.57
C THR A 22 -2.83 -6.39 2.23
N VAL A 23 -2.04 -7.22 2.90
CA VAL A 23 -0.70 -7.58 2.41
C VAL A 23 -0.85 -8.85 1.56
N PRO A 24 -0.35 -8.88 0.31
CA PRO A 24 -0.48 -10.05 -0.56
C PRO A 24 0.21 -11.28 0.08
N GLU A 25 -0.55 -12.38 0.17
CA GLU A 25 -0.28 -13.61 0.94
C GLU A 25 1.07 -14.29 0.65
N SER A 26 1.76 -13.95 -0.45
CA SER A 26 3.05 -14.55 -0.82
C SER A 26 4.28 -13.85 -0.23
N ALA A 27 4.17 -12.60 0.24
CA ALA A 27 5.29 -11.83 0.82
C ALA A 27 5.24 -11.76 2.36
N THR A 28 4.07 -12.06 2.94
CA THR A 28 3.77 -11.90 4.37
C THR A 28 4.67 -12.80 5.24
N SER A 29 4.99 -14.02 4.77
CA SER A 29 5.78 -15.01 5.52
C SER A 29 7.16 -14.54 6.02
N TYR A 30 7.84 -13.59 5.35
CA TYR A 30 9.18 -13.14 5.77
C TYR A 30 9.16 -11.93 6.72
N TYR A 31 8.11 -11.12 6.66
CA TYR A 31 8.04 -9.85 7.41
C TYR A 31 7.00 -9.84 8.52
N GLU A 32 6.11 -10.84 8.59
CA GLU A 32 5.06 -10.96 9.61
C GLU A 32 5.53 -10.77 11.05
N ASN A 33 6.73 -11.29 11.38
CA ASN A 33 7.29 -11.20 12.72
C ASN A 33 8.28 -10.03 12.91
N SER A 34 8.54 -9.25 11.86
CA SER A 34 9.53 -8.15 11.88
C SER A 34 8.88 -6.76 11.75
N ILE A 35 7.56 -6.69 11.55
CA ILE A 35 6.79 -5.44 11.48
C ILE A 35 6.07 -5.26 12.81
N GLU A 36 6.42 -4.22 13.57
CA GLU A 36 5.77 -3.88 14.84
C GLU A 36 4.41 -3.20 14.60
N GLU A 37 4.38 -2.19 13.73
CA GLU A 37 3.16 -1.48 13.36
C GLU A 37 3.27 -0.82 11.98
N VAL A 38 2.12 -0.49 11.39
CA VAL A 38 2.03 0.27 10.14
C VAL A 38 1.88 1.76 10.49
N LEU A 39 2.94 2.54 10.24
CA LEU A 39 2.94 3.98 10.51
C LEU A 39 2.16 4.80 9.46
N ILE A 40 2.24 4.38 8.20
CA ILE A 40 1.61 5.03 7.06
C ILE A 40 1.09 3.91 6.15
N ASP A 41 -0.22 3.88 5.91
CA ASP A 41 -0.81 2.94 4.97
C ASP A 41 -0.59 3.39 3.51
N GLU A 42 -0.79 2.46 2.58
CA GLU A 42 -0.56 2.68 1.15
C GLU A 42 -1.45 3.79 0.56
N GLU A 43 -2.72 3.84 0.94
CA GLU A 43 -3.68 4.83 0.42
C GLU A 43 -3.28 6.23 0.87
N THR A 44 -2.94 6.39 2.14
CA THR A 44 -2.45 7.65 2.70
C THR A 44 -1.18 8.10 1.99
N LEU A 45 -0.18 7.22 1.83
CA LEU A 45 1.07 7.56 1.14
C LEU A 45 0.81 7.96 -0.33
N SER A 46 0.04 7.15 -1.06
CA SER A 46 -0.29 7.41 -2.47
C SER A 46 -1.02 8.73 -2.67
N LYS A 47 -1.99 9.03 -1.80
CA LYS A 47 -2.71 10.32 -1.81
C LYS A 47 -1.75 11.49 -1.60
N ARG A 48 -0.85 11.39 -0.62
CA ARG A 48 0.15 12.44 -0.36
C ARG A 48 1.10 12.66 -1.53
N VAL A 49 1.55 11.59 -2.19
CA VAL A 49 2.41 11.69 -3.38
C VAL A 49 1.70 12.46 -4.51
N LYS A 50 0.41 12.19 -4.75
CA LYS A 50 -0.40 12.91 -5.76
C LYS A 50 -0.58 14.38 -5.42
N GLU A 51 -0.94 14.69 -4.18
CA GLU A 51 -1.06 16.09 -3.71
C GLU A 51 0.25 16.86 -3.91
N LEU A 52 1.39 16.23 -3.61
CA LEU A 52 2.71 16.82 -3.82
C LEU A 52 3.03 17.04 -5.30
N ALA A 53 2.68 16.09 -6.16
CA ALA A 53 2.89 16.20 -7.60
C ALA A 53 2.06 17.34 -8.20
N GLU A 54 0.78 17.45 -7.85
CA GLU A 54 -0.09 18.56 -8.28
C GLU A 54 0.44 19.92 -7.82
N ALA A 55 0.86 20.03 -6.54
CA ALA A 55 1.41 21.26 -6.00
C ALA A 55 2.74 21.65 -6.67
N THR A 56 3.57 20.67 -7.02
CA THR A 56 4.82 20.89 -7.75
C THR A 56 4.55 21.34 -9.17
N ALA A 57 3.64 20.67 -9.87
CA ALA A 57 3.26 21.02 -11.22
C ALA A 57 2.66 22.43 -11.31
N ALA A 58 1.78 22.80 -10.37
CA ALA A 58 1.23 24.14 -10.32
C ALA A 58 2.29 25.23 -10.11
N ARG A 59 3.38 24.91 -9.38
CA ARG A 59 4.48 25.86 -9.14
C ARG A 59 5.38 26.05 -10.37
N HIS A 60 5.49 25.02 -11.20
CA HIS A 60 6.39 24.97 -12.36
C HIS A 60 5.63 25.00 -13.70
N ALA A 61 4.33 25.32 -13.69
CA ALA A 61 3.47 25.25 -14.88
C ALA A 61 3.84 26.28 -15.97
N ASP A 62 4.38 27.42 -15.57
CA ASP A 62 4.75 28.52 -16.46
C ASP A 62 6.27 28.58 -16.73
N ASP A 63 7.02 27.58 -16.25
CA ASP A 63 8.47 27.54 -16.46
C ASP A 63 8.78 27.23 -17.93
N PRO A 64 9.69 27.98 -18.57
CA PRO A 64 10.04 27.78 -19.97
C PRO A 64 10.96 26.56 -20.17
N GLU A 65 11.48 25.96 -19.09
CA GLU A 65 12.40 24.83 -19.10
C GLU A 65 11.74 23.58 -18.50
N ASP A 66 12.20 22.40 -18.93
CA ASP A 66 11.67 21.12 -18.46
C ASP A 66 12.04 20.84 -16.99
N LEU A 67 11.15 20.14 -16.28
CA LEU A 67 11.38 19.77 -14.88
C LEU A 67 12.37 18.60 -14.78
N ILE A 68 13.54 18.84 -14.17
CA ILE A 68 14.54 17.80 -13.93
C ILE A 68 14.39 17.21 -12.52
N LEU A 69 14.09 15.91 -12.43
CA LEU A 69 14.00 15.17 -11.17
C LEU A 69 15.33 14.50 -10.80
N ILE A 70 15.94 14.91 -9.69
CA ILE A 70 17.19 14.31 -9.18
C ILE A 70 16.89 13.39 -7.99
N CYS A 71 17.20 12.11 -8.14
CA CYS A 71 16.95 11.08 -7.14
C CYS A 71 18.17 10.78 -6.26
N VAL A 72 17.98 10.81 -4.94
CA VAL A 72 19.00 10.37 -3.97
C VAL A 72 18.74 8.92 -3.57
N LEU A 73 19.61 8.03 -4.04
CA LEU A 73 19.45 6.58 -3.87
C LEU A 73 19.88 6.08 -2.49
N LYS A 74 19.39 4.91 -2.05
CA LYS A 74 18.52 3.95 -2.77
C LYS A 74 17.03 4.04 -2.39
N GLY A 75 16.74 4.55 -1.19
CA GLY A 75 15.38 4.51 -0.62
C GLY A 75 14.35 5.34 -1.37
N ALA A 76 14.77 6.40 -2.07
CA ALA A 76 13.85 7.30 -2.76
C ALA A 76 13.35 6.76 -4.11
N VAL A 77 13.86 5.63 -4.61
CA VAL A 77 13.53 5.14 -5.96
C VAL A 77 12.04 4.85 -6.14
N MET A 78 11.40 4.25 -5.14
CA MET A 78 9.97 3.92 -5.19
C MET A 78 9.13 5.21 -5.18
N PHE A 79 9.44 6.11 -4.24
CA PHE A 79 8.79 7.41 -4.13
C PHE A 79 8.91 8.21 -5.42
N LEU A 80 10.11 8.33 -5.99
CA LEU A 80 10.35 9.11 -7.20
C LEU A 80 9.57 8.53 -8.39
N THR A 81 9.50 7.21 -8.50
CA THR A 81 8.77 6.55 -9.59
C THR A 81 7.27 6.87 -9.50
N ASP A 82 6.69 6.80 -8.30
CA ASP A 82 5.27 7.10 -8.10
C ASP A 82 4.98 8.60 -8.24
N PHE A 83 5.89 9.45 -7.76
CA PHE A 83 5.81 10.90 -7.90
C PHE A 83 5.88 11.32 -9.38
N SER A 84 6.82 10.78 -10.14
CA SER A 84 6.97 11.06 -11.57
C SER A 84 5.74 10.65 -12.38
N ARG A 85 5.09 9.52 -12.05
CA ARG A 85 3.82 9.10 -12.69
C ARG A 85 2.65 10.00 -12.34
N ALA A 86 2.67 10.63 -11.17
CA ALA A 86 1.61 11.51 -10.70
C ALA A 86 1.75 12.95 -11.20
N LEU A 87 2.92 13.34 -11.72
CA LEU A 87 3.14 14.67 -12.29
C LEU A 87 2.33 14.85 -13.59
N PRO A 88 1.46 15.87 -13.69
CA PRO A 88 0.69 16.16 -14.89
C PRO A 88 1.49 16.95 -15.95
N ILE A 89 2.75 17.29 -15.68
CA ILE A 89 3.66 18.02 -16.57
C ILE A 89 4.83 17.11 -16.98
N PRO A 90 5.36 17.28 -18.21
CA PRO A 90 6.45 16.45 -18.73
C PRO A 90 7.76 16.59 -17.95
#